data_AF-A0AAV1T807-F1
#
_entry.id   AF-A0AAV1T807-F1
#
_cell.length_a   1.000
_cell.length_b   1.000
_cell.length_c   1.000
_cell.angle_alpha   90.00
_cell.angle_beta   90.00
_cell.angle_gamma   90.00
#
_symmetry.space_group_name_H-M   'P 1'
#
loop_
_entity.id
_entity.type
_entity.pdbx_description
1 polymer ?
#
loop_
_entity_poly.entity_id
_entity_poly.type
_entity_poly.pdbx_seq_one_letter_code
_entity_poly.pdbx_strand_id
1 'polypeptide(L)'
;MKAFAIVAPMVSTNLQSMVRLAKSTAEAWDILKNFFLRQSMHNRVQLRRQLHEFKLAKGGSIMDHFLRFDELCMTMQAVGQELSPDEHLVILLGSLTKEYDPIVKIIENMADVTLFSANEMQRREYDGMVRTEHHEVALKTTYTSRYKNGPRQFG
;
A
#
# COMPACT_ATOMS: atom_id res chain seq x y z
N MET A 1 -41.97 21.20 2.02
CA MET A 1 -42.56 20.95 3.37
C MET A 1 -42.98 19.50 3.60
N LYS A 2 -43.71 18.84 2.68
CA LYS A 2 -44.15 17.42 2.85
C LYS A 2 -43.00 16.42 3.10
N ALA A 3 -41.89 16.52 2.38
CA ALA A 3 -40.74 15.61 2.57
C ALA A 3 -40.06 15.77 3.94
N PHE A 4 -39.91 17.00 4.44
CA PHE A 4 -39.31 17.26 5.76
C PHE A 4 -40.13 16.64 6.90
N ALA A 5 -41.45 16.75 6.84
CA ALA A 5 -42.36 16.17 7.83
C ALA A 5 -42.35 14.63 7.85
N ILE A 6 -41.91 13.98 6.77
CA ILE A 6 -41.77 12.52 6.68
C ILE A 6 -40.40 12.06 7.15
N VAL A 7 -39.34 12.78 6.80
CA VAL A 7 -37.96 12.41 7.15
C VAL A 7 -37.63 12.71 8.60
N ALA A 8 -38.08 13.85 9.15
CA ALA A 8 -37.74 14.27 10.52
C ALA A 8 -38.14 13.25 11.61
N PRO A 9 -39.33 12.62 11.60
CA PRO A 9 -39.70 11.59 12.57
C PRO A 9 -38.90 10.29 12.45
N MET A 10 -38.33 10.00 11.27
CA MET A 10 -37.53 8.80 11.01
C MET A 10 -36.10 8.92 11.56
N VAL A 11 -35.65 10.13 11.90
CA VAL A 11 -34.35 10.35 12.51
C VAL A 11 -34.46 10.20 14.03
N SER A 12 -33.44 9.63 14.68
CA SER A 12 -33.41 9.50 16.15
C SER A 12 -33.63 10.85 16.83
N THR A 13 -34.27 10.85 18.00
CA THR A 13 -34.58 12.06 18.79
C THR A 13 -33.37 12.98 18.99
N ASN A 14 -32.19 12.38 19.11
CA ASN A 14 -30.90 13.06 19.23
C ASN A 14 -30.60 13.95 18.00
N LEU A 15 -30.86 13.44 16.81
CA LEU A 15 -30.59 14.10 15.53
C LEU A 15 -31.74 15.04 15.11
N GLN A 16 -32.97 14.81 15.59
CA GLN A 16 -34.09 15.73 15.38
C GLN A 16 -33.81 17.13 15.95
N SER A 17 -33.15 17.19 17.10
CA SER A 17 -32.73 18.46 17.71
C SER A 17 -31.79 19.26 16.80
N MET A 18 -30.94 18.58 16.03
CA MET A 18 -29.94 19.20 15.16
C MET A 18 -30.55 19.84 13.91
N VAL A 19 -31.60 19.23 13.36
CA VAL A 19 -32.28 19.72 12.16
C VAL A 19 -33.52 20.56 12.47
N ARG A 20 -33.85 20.75 13.75
CA ARG A 20 -35.08 21.45 14.19
C ARG A 20 -35.19 22.88 13.68
N LEU A 21 -34.05 23.55 13.47
CA LEU A 21 -33.99 24.93 12.98
C LEU A 21 -33.81 25.02 11.45
N ALA A 22 -33.67 23.89 10.75
CA ALA A 22 -33.54 23.88 9.31
C ALA A 22 -34.83 24.37 8.65
N LYS A 23 -34.70 25.32 7.72
CA LYS A 23 -35.81 25.95 7.00
C LYS A 23 -36.23 25.15 5.76
N SER A 24 -35.43 24.17 5.37
CA SER A 24 -35.69 23.30 4.23
C SER A 24 -35.16 21.88 4.43
N THR A 25 -35.68 20.93 3.64
CA THR A 25 -35.18 19.55 3.62
C THR A 25 -33.71 19.48 3.17
N ALA A 26 -33.29 20.35 2.25
CA ALA A 26 -31.90 20.42 1.80
C ALA A 26 -30.96 20.87 2.92
N GLU A 27 -31.34 21.90 3.67
CA GLU A 27 -30.56 22.40 4.81
C GLU A 27 -30.47 21.36 5.93
N ALA A 28 -31.55 20.66 6.23
CA ALA A 28 -31.56 19.57 7.20
C ALA A 28 -30.63 18.42 6.78
N TRP A 29 -30.65 18.05 5.51
CA TRP A 29 -29.76 17.04 4.94
C TRP A 29 -28.29 17.47 5.03
N ASP A 30 -27.98 18.72 4.70
CA ASP A 30 -26.62 19.24 4.79
C ASP A 30 -26.10 19.29 6.23
N ILE A 31 -26.94 19.62 7.22
CA ILE A 31 -26.57 19.58 8.64
C ILE A 31 -26.20 18.15 9.07
N LEU A 32 -27.05 17.17 8.74
CA LEU A 32 -26.81 15.76 9.07
C LEU A 32 -25.56 15.24 8.35
N LYS A 33 -25.45 15.49 7.04
CA LYS A 33 -24.30 15.11 6.22
C LYS A 33 -23.01 15.68 6.81
N ASN A 34 -22.98 16.96 7.14
CA ASN A 34 -21.81 17.58 7.75
C ASN A 34 -21.48 17.01 9.13
N PHE A 35 -22.48 16.68 9.96
CA PHE A 35 -22.23 16.08 11.26
C PHE A 35 -21.61 14.69 11.14
N PHE A 36 -22.19 13.80 10.34
CA PHE A 36 -21.66 12.44 10.15
C PHE A 36 -20.30 12.46 9.44
N LEU A 37 -20.10 13.35 8.46
CA LEU A 37 -18.79 13.54 7.83
C LEU A 37 -17.75 14.11 8.81
N ARG A 38 -18.13 15.03 9.70
CA ARG A 38 -17.22 15.53 10.74
C ARG A 38 -16.87 14.44 11.74
N GLN A 39 -17.84 13.63 12.17
CA GLN A 39 -17.59 12.51 13.06
C GLN A 39 -16.68 11.47 12.40
N SER A 40 -16.90 11.15 11.13
CA SER A 40 -16.01 10.26 10.39
C SER A 40 -14.61 10.86 10.21
N MET A 41 -14.49 12.15 9.92
CA MET A 41 -13.20 12.83 9.82
C MET A 41 -12.45 12.87 11.15
N HIS A 42 -13.15 13.16 12.25
CA HIS A 42 -12.56 13.14 13.59
C HIS A 42 -12.01 11.75 13.92
N ASN A 43 -12.80 10.70 13.68
CA ASN A 43 -12.37 9.31 13.90
C ASN A 43 -11.16 8.95 13.03
N ARG A 44 -11.18 9.32 11.75
CA ARG A 44 -10.07 9.09 10.81
C ARG A 44 -8.78 9.78 11.25
N VAL A 45 -8.88 11.04 11.69
CA VAL A 45 -7.73 11.79 12.22
C VAL A 45 -7.21 11.17 13.51
N GLN A 46 -8.11 10.78 14.43
CA GLN A 46 -7.74 10.14 15.69
C GLN A 46 -7.02 8.80 15.46
N LEU A 47 -7.52 7.95 14.56
CA LEU A 47 -6.89 6.67 14.23
C LEU A 47 -5.51 6.88 13.59
N ARG A 48 -5.37 7.83 12.67
CA ARG A 48 -4.07 8.18 12.09
C ARG A 48 -3.09 8.66 13.16
N ARG A 49 -3.56 9.46 14.13
CA ARG A 49 -2.72 9.89 15.25
C ARG A 49 -2.26 8.72 16.11
N GLN A 50 -3.18 7.82 16.47
CA GLN A 50 -2.86 6.61 17.23
C GLN A 50 -1.84 5.73 16.49
N LEU A 51 -1.97 5.58 15.18
CA LEU A 51 -1.01 4.84 14.34
C LEU A 51 0.40 5.45 14.38
N HIS A 52 0.52 6.77 14.24
CA HIS A 52 1.82 7.44 14.27
C HIS A 52 2.47 7.46 15.66
N GLU A 53 1.64 7.51 16.72
CA GLU A 53 2.09 7.46 18.11
C GLU A 53 2.25 6.02 18.62
N PHE A 54 1.95 5.01 17.79
CA PHE A 54 2.02 3.60 18.18
C PHE A 54 3.46 3.17 18.41
N LYS A 55 3.78 2.87 19.68
CA LYS A 55 5.12 2.47 20.12
C LYS A 55 5.04 1.36 21.15
N LEU A 56 6.01 0.45 21.10
CA LEU A 56 6.19 -0.57 22.12
C LEU A 56 6.61 0.10 23.43
N ALA A 57 5.87 -0.18 24.51
CA ALA A 57 6.23 0.30 25.84
C ALA A 57 7.54 -0.35 26.30
N LYS A 58 8.36 0.38 27.05
CA LYS A 58 9.62 -0.16 27.60
C LYS A 58 9.32 -1.34 28.53
N GLY A 59 9.91 -2.50 28.24
CA GLY A 59 9.63 -3.75 28.96
C GLY A 59 8.26 -4.37 28.66
N GLY A 60 7.54 -3.87 27.66
CA GLY A 60 6.26 -4.44 27.22
C GLY A 60 6.41 -5.75 26.44
N SER A 61 5.35 -6.54 26.42
CA SER A 61 5.28 -7.76 25.61
C SER A 61 5.20 -7.43 24.12
N ILE A 62 6.12 -7.99 23.33
CA ILE A 62 6.09 -7.84 21.87
C ILE A 62 4.88 -8.54 21.24
N MET A 63 4.41 -9.65 21.83
CA MET A 63 3.22 -10.36 21.35
C MET A 63 1.96 -9.51 21.52
N ASP A 64 1.79 -8.90 22.70
CA ASP A 64 0.65 -8.01 22.95
C ASP A 64 0.72 -6.75 22.09
N HIS A 65 1.93 -6.33 21.72
CA HIS A 65 2.15 -5.22 20.79
C HIS A 65 1.70 -5.56 19.37
N PHE A 66 2.01 -6.76 18.86
CA PHE A 66 1.51 -7.23 17.57
C PHE A 66 -0.01 -7.32 17.56
N LEU A 67 -0.63 -7.90 18.59
CA LEU A 67 -2.09 -8.02 18.68
C LEU A 67 -2.78 -6.65 18.67
N ARG A 68 -2.25 -5.68 19.42
CA ARG A 68 -2.79 -4.30 19.41
C ARG A 68 -2.59 -3.60 18.07
N PHE A 69 -1.50 -3.90 17.37
CA PHE A 69 -1.28 -3.35 16.04
C PHE A 69 -2.30 -3.90 15.03
N ASP A 70 -2.55 -5.21 15.05
CA ASP A 70 -3.56 -5.85 14.21
C ASP A 70 -4.96 -5.29 14.47
N GLU A 71 -5.33 -5.11 15.75
CA GLU A 71 -6.61 -4.49 16.14
C GLU A 71 -6.75 -3.06 15.61
N LEU A 72 -5.66 -2.27 15.69
CA LEU A 72 -5.63 -0.92 15.13
C LEU A 72 -5.82 -0.93 13.60
N CYS A 73 -5.15 -1.85 12.90
CA CYS A 73 -5.26 -1.99 11.45
C CYS A 73 -6.67 -2.42 11.01
N MET A 74 -7.29 -3.37 11.72
CA MET A 74 -8.70 -3.75 11.52
C MET A 74 -9.63 -2.56 11.70
N THR A 75 -9.41 -1.74 12.73
CA THR A 75 -10.21 -0.54 12.99
C THR A 75 -10.04 0.50 11.88
N MET A 76 -8.82 0.67 11.36
CA MET A 76 -8.55 1.55 10.21
C MET A 76 -9.22 1.06 8.94
N GLN A 77 -9.21 -0.24 8.67
CA GLN A 77 -9.91 -0.83 7.53
C GLN A 77 -11.43 -0.60 7.62
N ALA A 78 -12.01 -0.78 8.82
CA ALA A 78 -13.45 -0.57 9.04
C ALA A 78 -13.93 0.86 8.73
N VAL A 79 -13.05 1.87 8.84
CA VAL A 79 -13.37 3.27 8.47
C VAL A 79 -12.89 3.66 7.07
N GLY A 80 -12.49 2.68 6.24
CA GLY A 80 -12.02 2.90 4.87
C GLY A 80 -10.63 3.56 4.78
N GLN A 81 -9.77 3.32 5.77
CA GLN A 81 -8.38 3.79 5.81
C GLN A 81 -7.39 2.62 5.89
N GLU A 82 -7.66 1.56 5.14
CA GLU A 82 -6.78 0.40 5.03
C GLU A 82 -5.35 0.79 4.63
N LEU A 83 -4.37 0.11 5.22
CA LEU A 83 -2.96 0.28 4.94
C LEU A 83 -2.50 -0.81 3.98
N SER A 84 -1.56 -0.49 3.11
CA SER A 84 -0.87 -1.50 2.29
C SER A 84 -0.02 -2.45 3.15
N PRO A 85 0.28 -3.66 2.66
CA PRO A 85 1.18 -4.60 3.36
C PRO A 85 2.55 -3.99 3.70
N ASP A 86 3.12 -3.17 2.81
CA ASP A 86 4.40 -2.51 3.03
C ASP A 86 4.30 -1.44 4.13
N GLU A 87 3.22 -0.66 4.15
CA GLU A 87 2.96 0.30 5.23
C GLU A 87 2.80 -0.39 6.59
N HIS A 88 2.13 -1.55 6.65
CA HIS A 88 2.03 -2.34 7.87
C HIS A 88 3.42 -2.69 8.40
N LEU A 89 4.29 -3.23 7.53
CA LEU A 89 5.63 -3.65 7.91
C LEU A 89 6.49 -2.46 8.38
N VAL A 90 6.51 -1.38 7.62
CA VAL A 90 7.31 -0.18 7.94
C VAL A 90 6.89 0.42 9.29
N ILE A 91 5.58 0.56 9.52
CA ILE A 91 5.07 1.14 10.77
C ILE A 91 5.34 0.20 11.94
N LEU A 92 5.12 -1.10 11.75
CA LEU A 92 5.31 -2.08 12.81
C LEU A 92 6.78 -2.17 13.24
N LEU A 93 7.71 -2.32 12.29
CA LEU A 93 9.15 -2.35 12.59
C LEU A 93 9.60 -1.03 13.23
N GLY A 94 9.13 0.11 12.71
CA GLY A 94 9.41 1.42 13.28
C GLY A 94 8.79 1.67 14.65
N SER A 95 7.82 0.86 15.10
CA SER A 95 7.16 0.99 16.40
C SER A 95 7.90 0.32 17.55
N LEU A 96 8.85 -0.57 17.25
CA LEU A 96 9.61 -1.34 18.23
C LEU A 96 10.63 -0.46 18.97
N THR A 97 11.05 -0.90 20.16
CA THR A 97 12.12 -0.25 20.92
C THR A 97 13.49 -0.61 20.34
N LYS A 98 14.52 0.18 20.69
CA LYS A 98 15.90 0.00 20.21
C LYS A 98 16.51 -1.38 20.51
N GLU A 99 15.97 -2.09 21.49
CA GLU A 99 16.39 -3.45 21.85
C GLU A 99 16.15 -4.44 20.69
N TYR A 100 15.23 -4.12 19.78
CA TYR A 100 14.89 -4.93 18.61
C TYR A 100 15.59 -4.47 17.32
N ASP A 101 16.40 -3.39 17.34
CA ASP A 101 17.13 -2.88 16.17
C ASP A 101 17.92 -3.97 15.40
N PRO A 102 18.58 -4.95 16.05
CA PRO A 102 19.27 -6.03 15.33
C PRO A 102 18.32 -6.88 14.49
N ILE A 103 17.13 -7.21 15.03
CA ILE A 103 16.13 -8.04 14.34
C ILE A 103 15.48 -7.23 13.21
N VAL A 104 15.15 -5.96 13.46
CA VAL A 104 14.62 -5.05 12.44
C VAL A 104 15.55 -5.00 11.22
N LYS A 105 16.85 -4.78 11.44
CA LYS A 105 17.84 -4.75 10.35
C LYS A 105 17.93 -6.07 9.58
N ILE A 106 17.82 -7.20 10.26
CA ILE A 106 17.83 -8.52 9.57
C ILE A 106 16.62 -8.62 8.63
N ILE A 107 15.44 -8.24 9.11
CA ILE A 107 14.19 -8.28 8.33
C ILE A 107 14.27 -7.33 7.13
N GLU A 108 14.74 -6.10 7.32
CA GLU A 108 14.95 -5.11 6.25
C GLU A 108 15.87 -5.67 5.15
N ASN A 109 17.02 -6.24 5.54
CA ASN A 109 17.99 -6.78 4.58
C ASN A 109 17.50 -8.05 3.86
N MET A 110 16.67 -8.89 4.49
CA MET A 110 16.14 -10.10 3.83
C MET A 110 15.23 -9.76 2.64
N ALA A 111 14.45 -8.68 2.75
CA ALA A 111 13.62 -8.18 1.66
C ALA A 111 14.50 -7.72 0.48
N ASP A 112 15.56 -6.96 0.77
CA ASP A 112 16.50 -6.46 -0.23
C ASP A 112 17.31 -7.58 -0.91
N VAL A 113 17.75 -8.60 -0.16
CA VAL A 113 18.48 -9.75 -0.72
C VAL A 113 17.63 -10.50 -1.72
N THR A 114 16.33 -10.66 -1.45
CA THR A 114 15.41 -11.34 -2.37
C THR A 114 15.23 -10.54 -3.66
N LEU A 115 14.98 -9.23 -3.56
CA LEU A 115 14.84 -8.34 -4.72
C LEU A 115 16.14 -8.25 -5.53
N PHE A 116 17.29 -8.13 -4.87
CA PHE A 116 18.60 -8.10 -5.50
C PHE A 116 18.87 -9.39 -6.26
N SER A 117 18.59 -10.56 -5.65
CA SER A 117 18.77 -11.86 -6.30
C SER A 117 17.90 -12.02 -7.55
N ALA A 118 16.65 -11.54 -7.52
CA ALA A 118 15.74 -11.56 -8.67
C ALA A 118 16.22 -10.64 -9.81
N ASN A 119 16.67 -9.43 -9.49
CA ASN A 119 17.23 -8.51 -10.48
C ASN A 119 18.52 -9.04 -11.11
N GLU A 120 19.40 -9.64 -10.30
CA GLU A 120 20.64 -10.26 -10.79
C GLU A 120 20.33 -11.46 -11.72
N MET A 121 19.30 -12.24 -11.43
CA MET A 121 18.83 -13.31 -12.31
C MET A 121 18.35 -12.77 -13.66
N GLN A 122 17.49 -11.75 -13.67
CA GLN A 122 17.02 -11.11 -14.91
C GLN A 122 18.18 -10.54 -15.73
N ARG A 123 19.16 -9.92 -15.06
CA ARG A 123 20.33 -9.33 -15.71
C ARG A 123 21.20 -10.38 -16.39
N ARG A 124 21.41 -11.54 -15.74
CA ARG A 124 22.16 -12.65 -16.31
C ARG A 124 21.46 -13.27 -17.52
N GLU A 125 20.13 -13.39 -17.48
CA GLU A 125 19.35 -13.86 -18.62
C GLU A 125 19.46 -12.89 -19.80
N TYR A 126 19.34 -11.59 -19.55
CA TYR A 126 19.51 -10.56 -20.58
C TYR A 126 20.90 -10.60 -21.22
N ASP A 127 21.96 -10.67 -20.41
CA ASP A 127 23.34 -10.79 -20.90
C ASP A 127 23.54 -12.10 -21.70
N GLY A 128 22.87 -13.17 -21.28
CA GLY A 128 22.83 -14.45 -22.01
C GLY A 128 22.19 -14.30 -23.39
N MET A 129 21.01 -13.66 -23.46
CA MET A 129 20.27 -13.41 -24.70
C MET A 129 21.10 -12.59 -25.69
N VAL A 130 21.72 -11.51 -25.23
CA VAL A 130 22.59 -10.65 -26.06
C VAL A 130 23.77 -11.44 -26.62
N ARG A 131 24.41 -12.28 -25.79
CA ARG A 131 25.51 -13.15 -26.26
C ARG A 131 25.06 -14.15 -27.32
N THR A 132 23.89 -14.78 -27.13
CA THR A 132 23.33 -15.70 -28.13
C THR A 132 22.97 -15.00 -29.43
N GLU A 133 22.43 -13.78 -29.37
CA GLU A 133 22.07 -12.99 -30.56
C GLU A 133 23.33 -12.57 -31.35
N HIS A 134 24.36 -12.07 -30.67
CA HIS A 134 25.65 -11.78 -31.31
C HIS A 134 26.27 -13.03 -31.95
N HIS A 135 26.17 -14.18 -31.28
CA HIS A 135 26.66 -15.45 -31.82
C HIS A 135 25.88 -15.86 -33.08
N GLU A 136 24.56 -15.74 -33.07
CA GLU A 136 23.70 -16.08 -34.22
C GLU A 136 23.94 -15.14 -35.42
N VAL A 137 24.09 -13.83 -35.18
CA VAL A 137 24.43 -12.86 -36.22
C VAL A 137 25.80 -13.16 -36.83
N ALA A 138 26.81 -13.44 -36.02
CA ALA A 138 28.15 -13.80 -36.50
C ALA A 138 28.13 -15.09 -37.34
N LEU A 139 27.35 -16.10 -36.94
CA LEU A 139 27.14 -17.32 -37.73
C LEU A 139 26.45 -17.03 -39.07
N LYS A 140 25.41 -16.20 -39.10
CA LYS A 140 24.73 -15.80 -40.34
C LYS A 140 25.65 -15.00 -41.28
N THR A 141 26.47 -14.09 -40.76
CA THR A 141 27.43 -13.29 -41.55
C THR A 141 28.54 -14.16 -42.14
N THR A 142 29.09 -15.10 -41.37
CA THR A 142 30.13 -16.03 -41.86
C THR A 142 29.57 -17.00 -42.90
N TYR A 143 28.34 -17.49 -42.70
CA TYR A 143 27.64 -18.32 -43.67
C TYR A 143 27.41 -17.57 -45.00
N THR A 144 26.84 -16.37 -44.96
CA THR A 144 26.58 -15.57 -46.18
C THR A 144 27.85 -15.11 -46.89
N SER A 145 28.93 -14.81 -46.17
CA SER A 145 30.24 -14.47 -46.75
C SER A 145 30.87 -15.64 -47.52
N ARG A 146 30.78 -16.88 -47.00
CA ARG A 146 31.27 -18.09 -47.70
C ARG A 146 30.52 -18.36 -49.01
N TYR A 147 29.21 -18.13 -49.06
CA TYR A 147 28.42 -18.32 -50.28
C TYR A 147 28.68 -17.24 -51.34
N LYS A 148 29.07 -16.01 -50.95
CA LYS A 148 29.43 -14.93 -51.90
C LYS A 148 30.85 -15.06 -52.46
N ASN A 149 31.76 -15.73 -51.77
CA ASN A 149 33.17 -15.89 -52.16
C ASN A 149 33.49 -17.27 -52.76
N GLY A 150 32.51 -17.96 -53.36
CA GLY A 150 32.76 -19.18 -54.14
C GLY A 150 33.72 -18.92 -55.32
N PRO A 151 34.57 -19.90 -55.69
CA PRO A 151 35.71 -19.67 -56.59
C PRO A 151 35.23 -19.21 -57.97
N ARG A 152 35.70 -18.03 -58.40
CA ARG A 152 35.61 -17.61 -59.79
C ARG A 152 36.43 -18.59 -60.61
N GLN A 153 35.76 -19.43 -61.40
CA GLN A 153 36.41 -20.28 -62.37
C GLN A 153 37.05 -19.37 -63.42
N PHE A 154 38.38 -19.31 -63.41
CA PHE A 154 39.16 -18.76 -64.51
C PHE A 154 39.43 -19.90 -65.49
N GLY A 155 39.12 -19.64 -66.76
CA GLY A 155 39.16 -20.61 -67.86
C GLY A 155 40.56 -20.94 -68.37
#